data_AF-A0A3L7RHK0-F1
#
_entry.id   AF-A0A3L7RHK0-F1
#
_cell.length_a   1.000
_cell.length_b   1.000
_cell.length_c   1.000
_cell.angle_alpha   90.00
_cell.angle_beta   90.00
_cell.angle_gamma   90.00
#
_symmetry.space_group_name_H-M   'P 1'
#
loop_
_entity.id
_entity.type
_entity.pdbx_description
1 polymer ?
#
loop_
_entity_poly.entity_id
_entity_poly.type
_entity_poly.pdbx_seq_one_letter_code
_entity_poly.pdbx_strand_id
1 'polypeptide(L)'
;MRFGLIALCTLVLSPWSYGDEREELKLRIVELKKHAAQLMEEGRKDKAEGLIREQQELMEKLARMNSEGPSKGQMPSPEQMEKFARSMQQVQHLRIASEHLKLAGMHDMAMDLMRRAEDIEQDLRNAKEKMAKQMRGPKDQPQRDQPQRERPEARGNSVEAQLEQLRNENRELRKMVERIAQELRKDRD
;
A
#
# COMPACT_ATOMS: atom_id res chain seq x y z
N MET A 1 4.02 36.87 48.42
CA MET A 1 4.03 35.45 48.00
C MET A 1 3.31 35.34 46.67
N ARG A 2 4.01 34.70 45.71
CA ARG A 2 3.52 33.89 44.58
C ARG A 2 2.61 34.54 43.54
N PHE A 3 3.29 34.93 42.47
CA PHE A 3 2.86 35.23 41.11
C PHE A 3 1.81 34.26 40.56
N GLY A 4 0.72 34.82 40.01
CA GLY A 4 -0.21 34.10 39.14
C GLY A 4 0.48 33.77 37.83
N LEU A 5 0.75 32.48 37.61
CA LEU A 5 1.28 31.98 36.35
C LEU A 5 0.11 31.74 35.39
N ILE A 6 -0.06 32.68 34.46
CA ILE A 6 -0.80 32.45 33.22
C ILE A 6 0.08 31.52 32.37
N ALA A 7 -0.16 30.22 32.45
CA ALA A 7 0.49 29.25 31.57
C ALA A 7 -0.42 29.01 30.35
N LEU A 8 -0.09 29.76 29.29
CA LEU A 8 -0.46 29.61 27.90
C LEU A 8 -1.04 28.24 27.51
N CYS A 9 -2.32 28.25 27.13
CA CYS A 9 -2.85 27.37 26.10
C CYS A 9 -2.17 27.67 24.77
N THR A 10 -1.12 26.91 24.43
CA THR A 10 -0.65 26.81 23.04
C THR A 10 -0.56 25.34 22.64
N LEU A 11 -1.69 24.89 22.09
CA LEU A 11 -1.79 24.13 20.84
C LEU A 11 -0.77 23.00 20.69
N VAL A 12 -1.17 21.84 21.18
CA VAL A 12 -0.78 20.55 20.60
C VAL A 12 -1.28 20.54 19.15
N LEU A 13 -0.43 20.99 18.24
CA LEU A 13 -0.57 20.73 16.81
C LEU A 13 -0.32 19.24 16.59
N SER A 14 -1.38 18.45 16.74
CA SER A 14 -1.42 17.05 16.32
C SER A 14 -1.18 16.98 14.81
N PRO A 15 -0.09 16.36 14.31
CA PRO A 15 0.22 16.31 12.88
C PRO A 15 -0.58 15.24 12.10
N TRP A 16 -1.78 14.86 12.55
CA TRP A 16 -2.49 13.67 12.07
C TRP A 16 -3.88 13.99 11.50
N SER A 17 -4.00 15.04 10.69
CA SER A 17 -5.26 15.39 9.99
C SER A 17 -5.09 15.72 8.50
N TYR A 18 -4.03 15.24 7.84
CA TYR A 18 -3.83 15.50 6.39
C TYR A 18 -4.66 14.61 5.46
N GLY A 19 -5.28 13.54 5.98
CA GLY A 19 -6.14 12.66 5.18
C GLY A 19 -7.54 13.22 4.94
N ASP A 20 -8.04 14.03 5.89
CA ASP A 20 -9.43 14.50 5.92
C ASP A 20 -9.64 15.70 4.97
N GLU A 21 -8.72 16.68 5.02
CA GLU A 21 -8.78 17.90 4.19
C GLU A 21 -8.78 17.60 2.67
N ARG A 22 -8.13 16.51 2.26
CA ARG A 22 -8.04 16.14 0.83
C ARG A 22 -9.35 15.59 0.29
N GLU A 23 -10.03 14.76 1.06
CA GLU A 23 -11.34 14.22 0.66
C GLU A 23 -12.42 15.30 0.74
N GLU A 24 -12.32 16.19 1.73
CA GLU A 24 -13.19 17.37 1.83
C GLU A 24 -13.06 18.29 0.60
N LEU A 25 -11.84 18.57 0.14
CA LEU A 25 -11.60 19.37 -1.07
C LEU A 25 -12.18 18.71 -2.34
N LYS A 26 -12.08 17.39 -2.47
CA LYS A 26 -12.68 16.67 -3.61
C LYS A 26 -14.20 16.77 -3.62
N LEU A 27 -14.82 16.57 -2.47
CA LEU A 27 -16.28 16.70 -2.32
C LEU A 27 -16.72 18.11 -2.68
N ARG A 28 -15.99 19.14 -2.22
CA ARG A 28 -16.30 20.53 -2.52
C ARG A 28 -16.18 20.88 -4.01
N ILE A 29 -15.17 20.36 -4.70
CA ILE A 29 -15.01 20.51 -6.16
C ILE A 29 -16.19 19.90 -6.93
N VAL A 30 -16.68 18.74 -6.50
CA VAL A 30 -17.84 18.07 -7.12
C VAL A 30 -19.12 18.87 -6.88
N GLU A 31 -19.30 19.38 -5.67
CA GLU A 31 -20.45 20.20 -5.29
C GLU A 31 -20.49 21.52 -6.09
N LEU A 32 -19.36 22.24 -6.18
CA LEU A 32 -19.24 23.47 -6.98
C LEU A 32 -19.51 23.21 -8.46
N LYS A 33 -19.04 22.08 -9.01
CA LYS A 33 -19.33 21.68 -10.39
C LYS A 33 -20.83 21.52 -10.65
N LYS A 34 -21.54 20.88 -9.71
CA LYS A 34 -22.98 20.66 -9.80
C LYS A 34 -23.75 21.98 -9.74
N HIS A 35 -23.37 22.88 -8.84
CA HIS A 35 -23.97 24.21 -8.73
C HIS A 35 -23.69 25.09 -9.95
N ALA A 36 -22.48 25.04 -10.50
CA ALA A 36 -22.14 25.77 -11.72
C ALA A 36 -22.97 25.27 -12.92
N ALA A 37 -23.16 23.95 -13.06
CA ALA A 37 -24.00 23.37 -14.11
C ALA A 37 -25.46 23.81 -14.01
N GLN A 38 -26.04 23.78 -12.79
CA GLN A 38 -27.40 24.26 -12.55
C GLN A 38 -27.57 25.75 -12.88
N LEU A 39 -26.59 26.59 -12.50
CA LEU A 39 -26.64 28.03 -12.80
C LEU A 39 -26.47 28.33 -14.30
N MET A 40 -25.73 27.49 -15.03
CA MET A 40 -25.67 27.59 -16.49
C MET A 40 -27.00 27.22 -17.15
N GLU A 41 -27.70 26.18 -16.66
CA GLU A 41 -29.04 25.81 -17.10
C GLU A 41 -30.08 26.91 -16.80
N GLU A 42 -29.95 27.60 -15.66
CA GLU A 42 -30.77 28.76 -15.28
C GLU A 42 -30.40 30.06 -16.03
N GLY A 43 -29.40 30.04 -16.93
CA GLY A 43 -28.94 31.19 -17.70
C GLY A 43 -28.16 32.24 -16.89
N ARG A 44 -27.79 31.94 -15.64
CA ARG A 44 -27.04 32.81 -14.72
C ARG A 44 -25.53 32.65 -14.89
N LYS A 45 -25.05 32.96 -16.10
CA LYS A 45 -23.66 32.72 -16.53
C LYS A 45 -22.62 33.39 -15.62
N ASP A 46 -22.85 34.62 -15.18
CA ASP A 46 -21.90 35.35 -14.33
C ASP A 46 -21.66 34.66 -12.97
N LYS A 47 -22.70 34.06 -12.40
CA LYS A 47 -22.60 33.31 -11.13
C LYS A 47 -21.96 31.94 -11.33
N ALA A 48 -22.24 31.29 -12.47
CA ALA A 48 -21.59 30.04 -12.83
C ALA A 48 -20.08 30.23 -13.05
N GLU A 49 -19.66 31.33 -13.69
CA GLU A 49 -18.23 31.66 -13.86
C GLU A 49 -17.52 31.84 -12.52
N GLY A 50 -18.16 32.48 -11.54
CA GLY A 50 -17.60 32.61 -10.19
C GLY A 50 -17.31 31.26 -9.54
N LEU A 51 -18.26 30.32 -9.62
CA LEU A 51 -18.08 28.97 -9.07
C LEU A 51 -17.04 28.14 -9.83
N ILE A 52 -16.89 28.36 -11.14
CA ILE A 52 -15.87 27.69 -11.95
C ILE A 52 -14.46 28.20 -11.56
N ARG A 53 -14.30 29.49 -11.26
CA ARG A 53 -13.03 30.02 -10.76
C ARG A 53 -12.68 29.45 -9.39
N GLU A 54 -13.64 29.41 -8.47
CA GLU A 54 -13.46 28.80 -7.16
C GLU A 54 -13.10 27.31 -7.27
N GLN A 55 -13.77 26.59 -8.18
CA GLN A 55 -13.42 25.19 -8.49
C GLN A 55 -11.97 25.05 -8.98
N GLN A 56 -11.51 25.93 -9.88
CA GLN A 56 -10.14 25.92 -10.39
C GLN A 56 -9.12 26.17 -9.28
N GLU A 57 -9.37 27.12 -8.40
CA GLU A 57 -8.50 27.39 -7.24
C GLU A 57 -8.41 26.18 -6.29
N LEU A 58 -9.53 25.51 -6.00
CA LEU A 58 -9.53 24.30 -5.19
C LEU A 58 -8.84 23.11 -5.89
N MET A 59 -8.99 22.99 -7.21
CA MET A 59 -8.25 22.00 -8.00
C MET A 59 -6.74 22.28 -7.98
N GLU A 60 -6.32 23.53 -8.10
CA GLU A 60 -4.91 23.92 -7.97
C GLU A 60 -4.37 23.65 -6.58
N LYS A 61 -5.14 23.95 -5.53
CA LYS A 61 -4.79 23.64 -4.14
C LYS A 61 -4.64 22.12 -3.94
N LEU A 62 -5.56 21.32 -4.47
CA LEU A 62 -5.48 19.86 -4.45
C LEU A 62 -4.27 19.36 -5.23
N ALA A 63 -3.95 19.96 -6.37
CA ALA A 63 -2.76 19.64 -7.17
C ALA A 63 -1.47 19.98 -6.42
N ARG A 64 -1.42 21.13 -5.75
CA ARG A 64 -0.31 21.54 -4.88
C ARG A 64 -0.13 20.59 -3.72
N MET A 65 -1.20 20.22 -3.02
CA MET A 65 -1.18 19.20 -1.96
C MET A 65 -0.73 17.83 -2.47
N ASN A 66 -1.12 17.43 -3.69
CA ASN A 66 -0.63 16.21 -4.32
C ASN A 66 0.86 16.30 -4.67
N SER A 67 1.37 17.50 -4.98
CA SER A 67 2.79 17.75 -5.27
C SER A 67 3.65 18.03 -4.04
N GLU A 68 3.04 18.44 -2.92
CA GLU A 68 3.63 18.74 -1.62
C GLU A 68 3.52 17.58 -0.62
N GLY A 69 2.95 16.44 -1.03
CA GLY A 69 3.16 15.14 -0.38
C GLY A 69 4.66 14.82 -0.27
N PRO A 70 5.06 13.95 0.68
CA PRO A 70 6.44 13.83 1.14
C PRO A 70 7.42 13.79 -0.03
N SER A 71 8.25 14.83 -0.09
CA SER A 71 9.42 15.04 -0.94
C SER A 71 9.72 13.89 -1.90
N LYS A 72 9.28 13.99 -3.16
CA LYS A 72 9.78 13.24 -4.34
C LYS A 72 10.59 11.98 -3.99
N GLY A 73 9.95 11.00 -3.35
CA GLY A 73 10.34 9.61 -3.52
C GLY A 73 9.92 9.29 -4.94
N GLN A 74 10.84 9.32 -5.88
CA GLN A 74 10.59 8.98 -7.27
C GLN A 74 9.95 7.59 -7.28
N MET A 75 8.63 7.52 -7.46
CA MET A 75 8.00 6.21 -7.65
C MET A 75 8.71 5.56 -8.84
N PRO A 76 9.04 4.25 -8.75
CA PRO A 76 9.64 3.55 -9.87
C PRO A 76 8.82 3.82 -11.12
N SER A 77 9.49 4.20 -12.21
CA SER A 77 8.80 4.39 -13.49
C SER A 77 8.00 3.11 -13.82
N PRO A 78 6.82 3.21 -14.45
CA PRO A 78 6.07 2.04 -14.91
C PRO A 78 6.96 1.04 -15.67
N GLU A 79 7.91 1.53 -16.47
CA GLU A 79 8.88 0.70 -17.19
C GLU A 79 9.85 -0.06 -16.26
N GLN A 80 10.28 0.57 -15.16
CA GLN A 80 11.15 -0.08 -14.16
C GLN A 80 10.40 -1.18 -13.41
N MET A 81 9.13 -0.93 -13.10
CA MET A 81 8.26 -1.90 -12.43
C MET A 81 7.95 -3.09 -13.36
N GLU A 82 7.72 -2.84 -14.65
CA GLU A 82 7.54 -3.89 -15.65
C GLU A 82 8.79 -4.75 -15.83
N LYS A 83 9.98 -4.12 -15.93
CA LYS A 83 11.25 -4.86 -15.98
C LYS A 83 11.45 -5.72 -14.73
N PHE A 84 11.17 -5.18 -13.55
CA PHE A 84 11.24 -5.92 -12.29
C PHE A 84 10.29 -7.14 -12.28
N ALA A 85 9.05 -6.97 -12.75
CA ALA A 85 8.09 -8.06 -12.85
C ALA A 85 8.52 -9.14 -13.84
N ARG A 86 9.04 -8.77 -15.01
CA ARG A 86 9.56 -9.71 -16.02
C ARG A 86 10.74 -10.52 -15.46
N SER A 87 11.67 -9.88 -14.75
CA SER A 87 12.81 -10.57 -14.13
C SER A 87 12.37 -11.53 -13.02
N MET A 88 11.38 -11.16 -12.19
CA MET A 88 10.79 -12.08 -11.20
C MET A 88 10.15 -13.31 -11.86
N GLN A 89 9.43 -13.10 -12.96
CA GLN A 89 8.84 -14.19 -13.72
C GLN A 89 9.92 -15.10 -14.34
N GLN A 90 11.02 -14.52 -14.83
CA GLN A 90 12.16 -15.27 -15.36
C GLN A 90 12.80 -16.17 -14.28
N VAL A 91 13.00 -15.67 -13.07
CA VAL A 91 13.50 -16.47 -11.93
C VAL A 91 12.58 -17.65 -11.65
N GLN A 92 11.27 -17.42 -11.65
CA GLN A 92 10.28 -18.49 -11.42
C GLN A 92 10.40 -19.59 -12.49
N HIS A 93 10.49 -19.21 -13.76
CA HIS A 93 10.65 -20.17 -14.87
C HIS A 93 11.94 -20.97 -14.75
N LEU A 94 13.05 -20.33 -14.39
CA LEU A 94 14.34 -21.00 -14.19
C LEU A 94 14.27 -22.02 -13.06
N ARG A 95 13.58 -21.71 -11.96
CA ARG A 95 13.36 -22.66 -10.84
C ARG A 95 12.56 -23.88 -11.27
N ILE A 96 11.41 -23.68 -11.91
CA ILE A 96 10.58 -24.78 -12.40
C ILE A 96 11.36 -25.66 -13.39
N ALA A 97 12.07 -25.03 -14.34
CA ALA A 97 12.90 -25.76 -15.28
C ALA A 97 14.02 -26.56 -14.57
N SER A 98 14.67 -25.97 -13.57
CA SER A 98 15.70 -26.66 -12.77
C SER A 98 15.13 -27.86 -12.01
N GLU A 99 13.91 -27.76 -11.49
CA GLU A 99 13.24 -28.87 -10.79
C GLU A 99 12.95 -30.01 -11.76
N HIS A 100 12.42 -29.71 -12.95
CA HIS A 100 12.21 -30.71 -14.00
C HIS A 100 13.51 -31.39 -14.42
N LEU A 101 14.61 -30.63 -14.56
CA LEU A 101 15.92 -31.19 -14.88
C LEU A 101 16.49 -32.08 -13.77
N LYS A 102 16.28 -31.72 -12.49
CA LYS A 102 16.64 -32.60 -11.36
C LYS A 102 15.89 -33.92 -11.41
N LEU A 103 14.58 -33.86 -11.67
CA LEU A 103 13.74 -35.07 -11.81
C LEU A 103 14.17 -35.93 -13.00
N ALA A 104 14.67 -35.31 -14.08
CA ALA A 104 15.23 -36.00 -15.24
C ALA A 104 16.66 -36.51 -15.03
N GLY A 105 17.26 -36.32 -13.85
CA GLY A 105 18.63 -36.74 -13.54
C GLY A 105 19.72 -35.82 -14.08
N MET A 106 19.36 -34.70 -14.71
CA MET A 106 20.26 -33.73 -15.34
C MET A 106 20.74 -32.68 -14.32
N HIS A 107 21.44 -33.15 -13.29
CA HIS A 107 21.81 -32.35 -12.11
C HIS A 107 22.70 -31.14 -12.43
N ASP A 108 23.69 -31.29 -13.30
CA ASP A 108 24.62 -30.20 -13.64
C ASP A 108 23.89 -29.01 -14.29
N MET A 109 23.02 -29.29 -15.27
CA MET A 109 22.21 -28.25 -15.92
C MET A 109 21.20 -27.63 -14.97
N ALA A 110 20.62 -28.41 -14.04
CA ALA A 110 19.75 -27.86 -13.01
C ALA A 110 20.49 -26.89 -12.09
N MET A 111 21.73 -27.21 -11.69
CA MET A 111 22.56 -26.33 -10.88
C MET A 111 22.92 -25.04 -11.61
N ASP A 112 23.22 -25.11 -12.91
CA ASP A 112 23.47 -23.92 -13.74
C ASP A 112 22.25 -22.99 -13.82
N LEU A 113 21.04 -23.55 -13.98
CA LEU A 113 19.82 -22.75 -13.99
C LEU A 113 19.51 -22.13 -12.63
N MET A 114 19.75 -22.87 -11.54
CA MET A 114 19.59 -22.33 -10.19
C MET A 114 20.56 -21.19 -9.91
N ARG A 115 21.84 -21.34 -10.29
CA ARG A 115 22.84 -20.29 -10.15
C ARG A 115 22.45 -19.02 -10.91
N ARG A 116 21.97 -19.17 -12.14
CA ARG A 116 21.44 -18.03 -12.93
C ARG A 116 20.23 -17.38 -12.26
N ALA A 117 19.34 -18.17 -11.66
CA ALA A 117 18.19 -17.63 -10.93
C ALA A 117 18.64 -16.85 -9.69
N GLU A 118 19.64 -17.34 -8.95
CA GLU A 118 20.23 -16.66 -7.79
C GLU A 118 20.89 -15.34 -8.16
N ASP A 119 21.66 -15.29 -9.26
CA ASP A 119 22.28 -14.07 -9.77
C ASP A 119 21.22 -13.00 -10.07
N ILE A 120 20.14 -13.36 -10.77
CA ILE A 120 19.03 -12.45 -11.09
C ILE A 120 18.30 -12.00 -9.81
N GLU A 121 18.05 -12.90 -8.86
CA GLU A 121 17.45 -12.52 -7.57
C GLU A 121 18.32 -11.56 -6.78
N GLN A 122 19.63 -11.76 -6.80
CA GLN A 122 20.57 -10.89 -6.13
C GLN A 122 20.57 -9.50 -6.76
N ASP A 123 20.53 -9.41 -8.09
CA ASP A 123 20.37 -8.15 -8.81
C ASP A 123 19.03 -7.47 -8.48
N LEU A 124 17.94 -8.22 -8.38
CA LEU A 124 16.64 -7.69 -7.98
C LEU A 124 16.64 -7.17 -6.53
N ARG A 125 17.30 -7.88 -5.60
CA ARG A 125 17.50 -7.42 -4.22
C ARG A 125 18.31 -6.12 -4.17
N ASN A 126 19.42 -6.06 -4.90
CA ASN A 126 20.27 -4.88 -5.00
C ASN A 126 19.52 -3.69 -5.63
N ALA A 127 18.75 -3.93 -6.69
CA ALA A 127 17.93 -2.92 -7.34
C ALA A 127 16.84 -2.40 -6.41
N LYS A 128 16.14 -3.30 -5.69
CA LYS A 128 15.13 -2.94 -4.70
C LYS A 128 15.73 -2.13 -3.55
N GLU A 129 16.92 -2.49 -3.06
CA GLU A 129 17.61 -1.73 -2.02
C GLU A 129 18.01 -0.34 -2.50
N LYS A 130 18.53 -0.22 -3.74
CA LYS A 130 18.83 1.08 -4.37
C LYS A 130 17.58 1.93 -4.50
N MET A 131 16.46 1.36 -4.95
CA MET A 131 15.16 2.05 -5.01
C MET A 131 14.68 2.47 -3.63
N ALA A 132 14.79 1.61 -2.62
CA ALA A 132 14.40 1.92 -1.25
C ALA A 132 15.28 3.04 -0.64
N LYS A 133 16.58 3.06 -0.95
CA LYS A 133 17.50 4.16 -0.58
C LYS A 133 17.18 5.46 -1.29
N GLN A 134 16.73 5.43 -2.55
CA GLN A 134 16.28 6.63 -3.26
C GLN A 134 14.94 7.16 -2.71
N MET A 135 14.06 6.27 -2.24
CA MET A 135 12.81 6.66 -1.59
C MET A 135 13.00 7.13 -0.14
N ARG A 136 14.01 6.62 0.58
CA ARG A 136 14.50 7.19 1.84
C ARG A 136 15.39 8.40 1.52
N GLY A 137 14.79 9.55 1.23
CA GLY A 137 15.53 10.80 0.98
C GLY A 137 16.52 11.19 2.10
N PRO A 138 17.29 12.29 1.98
CA PRO A 138 18.38 12.67 2.89
C PRO A 138 18.00 13.00 4.34
N LYS A 139 16.76 12.74 4.78
CA LYS A 139 16.39 12.85 6.18
C LYS A 139 16.39 11.46 6.80
N ASP A 140 17.33 11.29 7.73
CA ASP A 140 17.38 10.27 8.78
C ASP A 140 18.28 9.04 8.51
N GLN A 141 19.58 9.25 8.74
CA GLN A 141 20.39 8.32 9.53
C GLN A 141 21.12 9.12 10.63
N PRO A 142 21.39 8.55 11.83
CA PRO A 142 20.74 7.44 12.52
C PRO A 142 20.35 7.85 13.96
N GLN A 143 19.11 7.62 14.40
CA GLN A 143 18.85 7.49 15.84
C GLN A 143 19.00 6.02 16.23
N ARG A 144 20.28 5.61 16.39
CA ARG A 144 20.64 4.70 17.47
C ARG A 144 20.32 5.45 18.75
N ASP A 145 19.17 5.10 19.31
CA ASP A 145 18.80 5.12 20.72
C ASP A 145 17.29 4.93 20.72
N GLN A 146 16.86 3.66 20.68
CA GLN A 146 15.50 3.32 21.08
C GLN A 146 15.45 3.47 22.61
N PRO A 147 14.77 4.49 23.18
CA PRO A 147 14.11 4.23 24.45
C PRO A 147 13.07 3.14 24.15
N GLN A 148 13.10 2.07 24.94
CA GLN A 148 12.13 0.99 24.93
C GLN A 148 10.72 1.61 24.82
N ARG A 149 10.15 1.64 23.61
CA ARG A 149 8.73 1.86 23.44
C ARG A 149 8.09 0.59 23.94
N GLU A 150 7.45 0.69 25.09
CA GLU A 150 6.50 -0.28 25.60
C GLU A 150 5.65 -0.79 24.42
N ARG A 151 5.72 -2.11 24.20
CA ARG A 151 4.90 -2.81 23.21
C ARG A 151 3.44 -2.41 23.43
N PRO A 152 2.71 -1.94 22.40
CA PRO A 152 1.26 -1.99 22.44
C PRO A 152 0.84 -3.44 22.17
N GLU A 153 0.97 -4.32 23.16
CA GLU A 153 0.53 -5.74 23.09
C GLU A 153 -0.98 -5.88 22.89
N ALA A 154 -1.76 -4.79 23.01
CA ALA A 154 -3.21 -4.82 22.92
C ALA A 154 -3.77 -5.00 21.49
N ARG A 155 -2.99 -4.76 20.41
CA ARG A 155 -3.46 -4.95 19.02
C ARG A 155 -3.06 -6.28 18.37
N GLY A 156 -2.03 -6.95 18.89
CA GLY A 156 -1.60 -8.28 18.40
C GLY A 156 -2.63 -9.37 18.69
N ASN A 157 -3.24 -9.33 19.88
CA ASN A 157 -4.16 -10.36 20.34
C ASN A 157 -5.45 -10.46 19.50
N SER A 158 -5.92 -9.34 18.92
CA SER A 158 -7.16 -9.35 18.12
C SER A 158 -6.96 -9.96 16.72
N VAL A 159 -5.80 -9.73 16.10
CA VAL A 159 -5.50 -10.26 14.77
C VAL A 159 -5.13 -11.74 14.86
N GLU A 160 -4.37 -12.12 15.89
CA GLU A 160 -4.06 -13.54 16.14
C GLU A 160 -5.31 -14.34 16.48
N ALA A 161 -6.23 -13.80 17.30
CA ALA A 161 -7.52 -14.43 17.56
C ALA A 161 -8.37 -14.59 16.29
N GLN A 162 -8.38 -13.58 15.40
CA GLN A 162 -9.08 -13.68 14.11
C GLN A 162 -8.44 -14.74 13.19
N LEU A 163 -7.11 -14.84 13.15
CA LEU A 163 -6.41 -15.86 12.37
C LEU A 163 -6.66 -17.27 12.90
N GLU A 164 -6.71 -17.44 14.22
CA GLU A 164 -7.00 -18.72 14.85
C GLU A 164 -8.47 -19.12 14.64
N GLN A 165 -9.40 -18.16 14.73
CA GLN A 165 -10.80 -18.38 14.38
C GLN A 165 -10.96 -18.84 12.92
N LEU A 166 -10.35 -18.13 11.96
CA LEU A 166 -10.40 -18.50 10.54
C LEU A 166 -9.76 -19.87 10.26
N ARG A 167 -8.71 -20.24 11.01
CA ARG A 167 -8.09 -21.58 10.90
C ARG A 167 -9.02 -22.67 11.41
N ASN A 168 -9.78 -22.42 12.47
CA ASN A 168 -10.75 -23.36 13.02
C ASN A 168 -11.96 -23.52 12.08
N GLU A 169 -12.50 -22.43 11.55
CA GLU A 169 -13.59 -22.46 10.56
C GLU A 169 -13.18 -23.25 9.31
N ASN A 170 -11.98 -23.02 8.79
CA ASN A 170 -11.45 -23.78 7.65
C ASN A 170 -11.32 -25.28 7.95
N ARG A 171 -10.96 -25.65 9.18
CA ARG A 171 -10.84 -27.06 9.60
C ARG A 171 -12.22 -27.73 9.63
N GLU A 172 -13.22 -27.05 10.16
CA GLU A 172 -14.59 -27.58 10.23
C GLU A 172 -15.25 -27.67 8.86
N LEU A 173 -15.05 -26.67 7.99
CA LEU A 173 -15.50 -26.73 6.59
C LEU A 173 -14.90 -27.94 5.86
N ARG A 174 -13.61 -28.22 6.04
CA ARG A 174 -12.97 -29.41 5.45
C ARG A 174 -13.62 -30.71 5.94
N LYS A 175 -13.91 -30.84 7.22
CA LYS A 175 -14.61 -32.02 7.76
C LYS A 175 -16.02 -32.16 7.21
N MET A 176 -16.76 -31.06 7.07
CA MET A 176 -18.11 -31.08 6.49
C MET A 176 -18.08 -31.51 5.03
N VAL A 177 -17.15 -30.96 4.24
CA VAL A 177 -16.96 -31.38 2.84
C VAL A 177 -16.61 -32.86 2.75
N GLU A 178 -15.77 -33.37 3.65
CA GLU A 178 -15.40 -34.78 3.67
C GLU A 178 -16.57 -35.69 4.03
N ARG A 179 -17.43 -35.30 4.99
CA ARG A 179 -18.67 -36.04 5.29
C ARG A 179 -19.62 -36.06 4.11
N ILE A 180 -19.86 -34.91 3.47
CA ILE A 180 -20.73 -34.83 2.29
C ILE A 180 -20.17 -35.72 1.16
N ALA A 181 -18.85 -35.70 0.94
CA ALA A 181 -18.21 -36.56 -0.05
C ALA A 181 -18.34 -38.06 0.28
N GLN A 182 -18.35 -38.44 1.56
CA GLN A 182 -18.56 -39.82 1.99
C GLN A 182 -20.03 -40.25 1.84
N GLU A 183 -20.99 -39.39 2.19
CA GLU A 183 -22.42 -39.63 1.99
C GLU A 183 -22.74 -39.82 0.50
N LEU A 184 -22.23 -38.94 -0.37
CA LEU A 184 -22.41 -39.05 -1.82
C LEU A 184 -21.75 -40.30 -2.42
N ARG A 185 -20.70 -40.84 -1.81
CA ARG A 185 -20.12 -42.13 -2.23
C ARG A 185 -21.02 -43.29 -1.82
N LYS A 186 -21.62 -43.23 -0.64
CA LYS A 186 -22.49 -44.28 -0.11
C LYS A 186 -23.82 -44.39 -0.85
N ASP A 187 -24.33 -43.28 -1.40
CA ASP A 187 -25.54 -43.27 -2.24
C ASP A 187 -25.30 -43.75 -3.68
N ARG A 188 -24.04 -43.97 -4.07
CA ARG A 188 -23.65 -44.38 -5.42
C ARG A 188 -23.37 -45.89 -5.56
N ASP A 189 -23.20 -46.58 -4.43
CA ASP A 189 -23.04 -48.04 -4.32
C ASP A 189 -24.39 -48.69 -3.95
#